data_AF-A0AAW7R1W4-F1
#
_entry.id   AF-A0AAW7R1W4-F1
#
_cell.length_a   1.000
_cell.length_b   1.000
_cell.length_c   1.000
_cell.angle_alpha   90.00
_cell.angle_beta   90.00
_cell.angle_gamma   90.00
#
_symmetry.space_group_name_H-M   'P 1'
#
loop_
_entity.id
_entity.type
_entity.pdbx_description
1 polymer ?
#
loop_
_entity_poly.entity_id
_entity_poly.type
_entity_poly.pdbx_seq_one_letter_code
_entity_poly.pdbx_strand_id
1 'polypeptide(L)'
;MLGLIVIGLGTAIALANLVWSVIRTEQVTLTDLLLMFLFLEVFAMVSQYLKSGQLPVRFPLYIAIGSIARDIILRAATNTEAHLLASALAVVLMAIGVLVIRYGQCKFPGQSSERKLDEMA
;
A
#
# COMPACT_ATOMS: atom_id res chain seq x y z
N MET A 1 10.10 13.69 7.05
CA MET A 1 8.94 14.61 7.07
C MET A 1 8.68 15.19 5.68
N LEU A 2 9.62 15.94 5.10
CA LEU A 2 9.45 16.67 3.83
C LEU A 2 8.97 15.80 2.66
N GLY A 3 9.61 14.64 2.41
CA GLY A 3 9.20 13.73 1.34
C GLY A 3 7.78 13.17 1.49
N LEU A 4 7.33 12.93 2.73
CA LEU A 4 5.99 12.40 2.97
C LEU A 4 4.90 13.45 2.79
N ILE A 5 5.20 14.70 3.14
CA ILE A 5 4.32 15.85 2.88
C ILE A 5 4.14 16.02 1.37
N VAL A 6 5.21 15.89 0.59
CA VAL A 6 5.14 15.93 -0.88
C VAL A 6 4.28 14.80 -1.44
N ILE A 7 4.45 13.57 -0.96
CA ILE A 7 3.64 12.43 -1.39
C ILE A 7 2.16 12.64 -1.01
N GLY A 8 1.87 13.09 0.22
CA GLY A 8 0.51 13.36 0.68
C GLY A 8 -0.20 14.43 -0.15
N LEU A 9 0.47 15.57 -0.38
CA LEU A 9 -0.04 16.64 -1.23
C LEU A 9 -0.23 16.18 -2.69
N GLY A 10 0.76 15.48 -3.24
CA GLY A 10 0.68 14.93 -4.59
C GLY A 10 -0.49 13.96 -4.75
N THR A 11 -0.72 13.09 -3.76
CA THR A 11 -1.84 12.14 -3.75
C THR A 11 -3.18 12.86 -3.68
N ALA A 12 -3.31 13.90 -2.84
CA ALA A 12 -4.52 14.70 -2.74
C ALA A 12 -4.84 15.45 -4.05
N ILE A 13 -3.83 16.07 -4.67
CA ILE A 13 -3.98 16.76 -5.96
C ILE A 13 -4.34 15.78 -7.07
N ALA A 14 -3.69 14.61 -7.12
CA ALA A 14 -3.99 13.58 -8.11
C ALA A 14 -5.43 13.06 -7.97
N LEU A 15 -5.90 12.83 -6.75
CA LEU A 15 -7.28 12.43 -6.48
C LEU A 15 -8.27 13.50 -6.93
N ALA A 16 -8.02 14.79 -6.63
CA ALA A 16 -8.87 15.89 -7.06
C ALA A 16 -8.94 16.01 -8.59
N ASN A 17 -7.81 15.88 -9.29
CA ASN A 17 -7.76 15.89 -10.74
C ASN A 17 -8.53 14.71 -11.35
N LEU A 18 -8.42 13.52 -10.76
CA LEU A 18 -9.15 12.34 -11.21
C LEU A 18 -10.66 12.53 -11.07
N VAL A 19 -11.12 13.03 -9.91
CA VAL A 19 -12.53 13.35 -9.67
C VAL A 19 -13.03 14.40 -10.67
N TRP A 20 -12.26 15.45 -10.91
CA TRP A 20 -12.59 16.48 -11.89
C TRP A 20 -12.72 15.90 -13.31
N SER A 21 -11.82 15.00 -13.70
CA SER A 21 -11.84 14.33 -15.00
C SER A 21 -13.09 13.46 -15.19
N VAL A 22 -13.46 12.69 -14.16
CA VAL A 22 -14.62 11.80 -14.19
C VAL A 22 -15.92 12.61 -14.26
N ILE A 23 -16.02 13.71 -13.51
CA ILE A 23 -17.18 14.63 -13.57
C ILE A 23 -17.31 15.21 -14.99
N ARG A 24 -16.21 15.64 -15.60
CA ARG A 24 -16.22 16.25 -16.94
C ARG A 24 -16.57 15.25 -18.06
N THR A 25 -16.26 13.97 -17.87
CA THR A 25 -16.53 12.92 -18.85
C THR A 25 -17.94 12.32 -18.68
N GLU A 26 -18.63 12.66 -17.58
CA GLU A 26 -19.95 12.13 -17.20
C GLU A 26 -20.04 10.59 -17.15
N GLN A 27 -18.89 9.92 -17.11
CA GLN A 27 -18.78 8.47 -17.11
C GLN A 27 -17.81 8.05 -15.99
N VAL A 28 -18.29 7.17 -15.13
CA VAL A 28 -17.49 6.58 -14.06
C VAL A 28 -17.15 5.15 -14.46
N THR A 29 -15.86 4.87 -14.68
CA THR A 29 -15.43 3.49 -14.96
C THR A 29 -14.96 2.79 -13.68
N LEU A 30 -14.96 1.45 -13.69
CA LEU A 30 -14.38 0.66 -12.60
C LEU A 30 -12.89 0.98 -12.40
N THR A 31 -12.18 1.30 -13.49
CA THR A 31 -10.78 1.70 -13.46
C THR A 31 -10.57 2.97 -12.64
N ASP A 32 -11.44 3.97 -12.82
CA ASP A 32 -11.36 5.24 -12.09
C ASP A 32 -11.61 5.03 -10.61
N LEU A 33 -12.61 4.23 -10.25
CA LEU A 33 -12.93 3.90 -8.86
C LEU A 33 -11.78 3.17 -8.15
N LEU A 34 -11.16 2.19 -8.82
CA LEU A 34 -10.03 1.43 -8.28
C LEU A 34 -8.74 2.25 -8.21
N LEU A 35 -8.60 3.27 -9.06
CA LEU A 35 -7.51 4.22 -8.98
C LEU A 35 -7.70 5.20 -7.81
N MET A 36 -8.92 5.71 -7.60
CA MET A 36 -9.29 6.49 -6.41
C MET A 36 -9.05 5.70 -5.13
N PHE A 37 -9.41 4.41 -5.10
CA PHE A 37 -9.16 3.54 -3.95
C PHE A 37 -7.67 3.45 -3.62
N LEU A 38 -6.79 3.27 -4.61
CA LEU A 38 -5.34 3.25 -4.36
C LEU A 38 -4.83 4.59 -3.83
N PHE A 39 -5.31 5.72 -4.37
CA PHE A 39 -4.92 7.02 -3.83
C PHE A 39 -5.39 7.23 -2.39
N LEU A 40 -6.60 6.76 -2.05
CA LEU A 40 -7.09 6.79 -0.66
C LEU A 40 -6.27 5.89 0.27
N GLU A 41 -5.83 4.72 -0.19
CA GLU A 41 -4.98 3.81 0.59
C GLU A 41 -3.60 4.44 0.88
N VAL A 42 -3.00 5.07 -0.13
CA VAL A 42 -1.75 5.83 0.04
C VAL A 42 -1.95 7.02 0.97
N PHE A 43 -3.05 7.76 0.83
CA PHE A 43 -3.38 8.88 1.71
C PHE A 43 -3.55 8.44 3.17
N ALA A 44 -4.24 7.33 3.42
CA ALA A 44 -4.42 6.75 4.74
C ALA A 44 -3.08 6.36 5.39
N MET A 45 -2.15 5.80 4.61
CA MET A 45 -0.81 5.50 5.08
C MET A 45 -0.04 6.76 5.49
N VAL A 46 -0.07 7.81 4.67
CA VAL A 46 0.58 9.09 5.00
C VAL A 46 -0.05 9.69 6.26
N SER A 47 -1.39 9.66 6.37
CA SER A 47 -2.11 10.12 7.56
C SER A 47 -1.72 9.35 8.82
N GLN A 48 -1.64 8.02 8.74
CA GLN A 48 -1.24 7.16 9.85
C GLN A 48 0.22 7.40 10.27
N TYR A 49 1.11 7.65 9.31
CA TYR A 49 2.48 8.02 9.59
C TYR A 49 2.56 9.35 10.35
N LEU A 50 1.83 10.38 9.90
CA LEU A 50 1.86 11.69 10.56
C LEU A 50 1.42 11.60 12.03
N LYS A 51 0.54 10.65 12.37
CA LYS A 51 0.10 10.39 13.76
C LYS A 51 1.10 9.58 14.58
N SER A 52 1.77 8.59 13.98
CA SER A 52 2.58 7.60 14.71
C SER A 52 4.09 7.79 14.58
N GLY A 53 4.57 8.65 13.69
CA GLY A 53 5.99 8.96 13.46
C GLY A 53 6.81 7.81 12.85
N GLN A 54 6.23 6.64 12.67
CA GLN A 54 6.87 5.47 12.07
C GLN A 54 6.12 5.04 10.82
N LEU A 55 6.85 4.50 9.84
CA LEU A 55 6.33 4.01 8.57
C LEU A 55 6.37 2.48 8.63
N PRO A 56 5.31 1.78 9.06
CA PRO A 56 5.32 0.32 9.08
C PRO A 56 5.60 -0.21 7.68
N VAL A 57 6.64 -1.02 7.55
CA VAL A 57 7.06 -1.70 6.30
C VAL A 57 5.94 -2.55 5.68
N ARG A 58 4.88 -2.80 6.46
CA ARG A 58 3.69 -3.53 6.06
C ARG A 58 2.82 -2.77 5.05
N PHE A 59 2.75 -1.44 5.14
CA PHE A 59 1.84 -0.66 4.28
C PHE A 59 2.21 -0.69 2.78
N PRO A 60 3.47 -0.50 2.37
CA PRO A 60 3.84 -0.62 0.95
C PRO A 60 3.59 -2.01 0.36
N LEU A 61 3.78 -3.05 1.18
CA LEU A 61 3.59 -4.43 0.75
C LEU A 61 2.11 -4.75 0.51
N TYR A 62 1.20 -4.20 1.32
CA TYR A 62 -0.24 -4.30 1.08
C TYR A 62 -0.69 -3.53 -0.15
N ILE A 63 -0.15 -2.34 -0.40
CA ILE A 63 -0.43 -1.56 -1.62
C ILE A 63 -0.02 -2.34 -2.88
N ALA A 64 1.12 -3.03 -2.84
CA ALA A 64 1.55 -3.89 -3.95
C ALA A 64 0.55 -5.03 -4.21
N ILE A 65 0.12 -5.73 -3.16
CA ILE A 65 -0.88 -6.80 -3.26
C ILE A 65 -2.21 -6.27 -3.79
N GLY A 66 -2.72 -5.18 -3.21
CA GLY A 66 -3.95 -4.52 -3.66
C GLY A 66 -3.86 -4.06 -5.12
N SER A 67 -2.70 -3.55 -5.53
CA SER A 67 -2.47 -3.12 -6.91
C SER A 67 -2.48 -4.27 -7.92
N ILE A 68 -1.97 -5.45 -7.55
CA ILE A 68 -2.02 -6.63 -8.42
C ILE A 68 -3.44 -7.23 -8.42
N ALA A 69 -4.11 -7.27 -7.26
CA ALA A 69 -5.48 -7.78 -7.16
C ALA A 69 -6.45 -6.96 -8.03
N ARG A 70 -6.36 -5.63 -8.02
CA ARG A 70 -7.19 -4.78 -8.89
C ARG A 70 -6.85 -4.92 -10.37
N ASP A 71 -5.57 -5.16 -10.72
CA ASP A 71 -5.15 -5.46 -12.10
C ASP A 71 -5.88 -6.70 -12.61
N ILE A 72 -5.89 -7.77 -11.81
CA ILE A 72 -6.63 -9.00 -12.12
C ILE A 72 -8.11 -8.71 -12.29
N ILE A 73 -8.76 -7.97 -11.39
CA ILE A 73 -10.21 -7.69 -11.46
C ILE A 73 -10.56 -6.88 -12.72
N LEU A 74 -9.78 -5.84 -13.04
CA LEU A 74 -10.06 -4.96 -14.17
C LEU A 74 -9.78 -5.60 -15.53
N ARG A 75 -8.79 -6.48 -15.58
CA ARG A 75 -8.28 -7.05 -16.84
C ARG A 75 -8.44 -8.56 -16.90
N ALA A 76 -9.33 -9.14 -16.08
CA ALA A 76 -9.59 -10.59 -16.05
C ALA A 76 -9.97 -11.15 -17.41
N ALA A 77 -10.79 -10.42 -18.17
CA ALA A 77 -11.30 -10.88 -19.46
C ALA A 77 -10.37 -10.56 -20.64
N THR A 78 -9.41 -9.65 -20.47
CA THR A 78 -8.53 -9.16 -21.56
C THR A 78 -7.10 -9.67 -21.45
N ASN A 79 -6.69 -10.14 -20.28
CA ASN A 79 -5.36 -10.69 -20.05
C ASN A 79 -5.24 -12.13 -20.56
N THR A 80 -4.04 -12.48 -21.03
CA THR A 80 -3.69 -13.87 -21.33
C THR A 80 -3.76 -14.73 -20.06
N GLU A 81 -4.19 -15.98 -20.20
CA GLU A 81 -4.24 -16.97 -19.10
C GLU A 81 -2.91 -17.04 -18.33
N ALA A 82 -1.78 -16.98 -19.03
CA ALA A 82 -0.45 -16.94 -18.44
C ALA A 82 -0.20 -15.71 -17.55
N HIS A 83 -0.67 -14.53 -17.94
CA HIS A 83 -0.55 -13.30 -17.14
C HIS A 83 -1.42 -13.38 -15.89
N LEU A 84 -2.65 -13.88 -16.01
CA LEU A 84 -3.54 -14.06 -14.86
C LEU A 84 -2.96 -15.03 -13.83
N LEU A 85 -2.41 -16.16 -14.30
CA LEU A 85 -1.73 -17.13 -13.44
C LEU A 85 -0.46 -16.52 -12.80
N ALA A 86 0.34 -15.79 -13.56
CA ALA A 86 1.55 -15.13 -13.04
C ALA A 86 1.22 -14.07 -11.98
N SER A 87 0.21 -13.22 -12.22
CA SER A 87 -0.24 -12.21 -11.26
C SER A 87 -0.85 -12.85 -10.01
N ALA A 88 -1.65 -13.92 -10.16
CA ALA A 88 -2.18 -14.67 -9.02
C ALA A 88 -1.06 -15.29 -8.18
N LEU A 89 -0.06 -15.91 -8.84
CA LEU A 89 1.13 -16.45 -8.17
C LEU A 89 1.91 -15.34 -7.45
N ALA A 90 2.08 -14.18 -8.07
CA ALA A 90 2.77 -13.04 -7.47
C ALA A 90 2.06 -12.57 -6.19
N VAL A 91 0.73 -12.50 -6.17
CA VAL A 91 -0.05 -12.17 -4.96
C VAL A 91 0.22 -13.20 -3.85
N VAL A 92 0.21 -14.50 -4.17
CA VAL A 92 0.50 -15.56 -3.19
C VAL A 92 1.92 -15.44 -2.64
N LEU A 93 2.92 -15.22 -3.50
CA LEU A 93 4.32 -15.05 -3.08
C LEU A 93 4.49 -13.82 -2.19
N MET A 94 3.87 -12.69 -2.55
CA MET A 94 3.90 -11.47 -1.73
C MET A 94 3.20 -11.69 -0.38
N ALA A 95 2.06 -12.39 -0.35
CA ALA A 95 1.35 -12.73 0.89
C ALA A 95 2.20 -13.64 1.80
N ILE A 96 2.93 -14.61 1.23
CA ILE A 96 3.89 -15.43 1.98
C ILE A 96 5.01 -14.54 2.53
N GLY A 97 5.54 -13.60 1.74
CA GLY A 97 6.53 -12.63 2.21
C GLY A 97 6.04 -11.80 3.41
N VAL A 98 4.80 -11.29 3.34
CA VAL A 98 4.14 -10.60 4.46
C VAL A 98 4.07 -11.51 5.68
N LEU A 99 3.68 -12.78 5.50
CA LEU A 99 3.55 -13.75 6.58
C LEU A 99 4.90 -14.04 7.25
N VAL A 100 5.97 -14.21 6.46
CA VAL A 100 7.33 -14.43 6.96
C VAL A 100 7.81 -13.22 7.76
N ILE A 101 7.63 -11.99 7.24
CA ILE A 101 8.00 -10.75 7.95
C ILE A 101 7.22 -10.65 9.26
N ARG A 102 5.91 -10.95 9.23
CA ARG A 102 5.05 -10.93 10.42
C ARG A 102 5.51 -11.95 11.46
N TYR A 103 5.82 -13.17 11.03
CA TYR A 103 6.28 -14.24 11.92
C TYR A 103 7.65 -13.92 12.51
N GLY A 104 8.58 -13.39 11.72
CA GLY A 104 9.88 -12.92 12.18
C GLY A 104 9.78 -11.82 13.24
N GLN A 105 8.87 -10.85 13.03
CA GLN A 105 8.62 -9.78 14.01
C GLN A 105 7.95 -10.26 15.31
N CYS A 106 7.16 -11.33 15.26
CA CYS A 106 6.58 -11.94 16.47
C CYS A 106 7.59 -12.81 17.25
N LYS A 107 8.53 -13.48 16.55
CA LYS A 107 9.50 -14.38 17.18
C LYS A 107 10.76 -13.66 17.68
N PHE A 108 11.14 -12.55 17.07
CA PHE A 108 12.23 -11.66 17.52
C PHE A 108 11.71 -10.22 17.70
N PRO A 109 10.95 -9.93 18.77
CA PRO A 109 10.79 -8.55 19.20
C PRO A 109 12.19 -8.01 19.50
N GLY A 110 12.58 -6.89 18.88
CA GLY A 110 13.92 -6.33 19.02
C GLY A 110 14.31 -6.27 20.50
N GLN A 111 15.40 -6.96 20.86
CA GLN A 111 16.11 -6.73 22.11
C GLN A 111 16.78 -5.37 22.01
N SER A 112 15.98 -4.32 22.25
CA SER A 112 16.46 -2.96 22.46
C SER A 112 15.70 -2.36 23.65
N SER A 113 15.70 -3.11 24.75
CA SER A 113 15.50 -2.61 26.10
C SER A 113 16.52 -3.26 27.06
N GLU A 114 17.76 -3.43 26.59
CA GLU A 114 18.89 -3.96 27.37
C GLU A 114 20.12 -3.03 27.26
N ARG A 115 19.87 -1.72 27.35
CA ARG A 115 20.91 -0.69 27.58
C ARG A 115 20.29 0.56 28.23
N LYS A 116 19.59 0.35 29.34
CA LYS A 116 19.27 1.42 30.32
C LYS A 116 19.48 0.98 31.77
N LEU A 117 19.98 -0.24 32.01
CA LEU A 117 20.27 -0.74 33.36
C LEU A 117 21.76 -0.58 33.73
N ASP A 118 22.67 -0.47 32.75
CA ASP A 118 24.13 -0.39 32.99
C ASP A 118 24.67 1.03 33.26
N GLU A 119 23.84 2.08 33.17
CA GLU A 119 24.22 3.44 33.57
C GLU A 119 23.69 3.83 34.97
N MET A 120 23.02 2.90 35.67
CA MET A 120 22.51 3.11 37.03
C MET A 120 23.06 2.10 38.05
N ALA A 121 24.06 1.29 37.67
CA ALA A 121 24.85 0.44 38.56
C ALA A 121 26.28 1.00 38.68
#